data_AF-A0AAX2BBA2-F1
#
_entry.id   AF-A0AAX2BBA2-F1
#
_cell.length_a   1.000
_cell.length_b   1.000
_cell.length_c   1.000
_cell.angle_alpha   90.00
_cell.angle_beta   90.00
_cell.angle_gamma   90.00
#
_symmetry.space_group_name_H-M   'P 1'
#
loop_
_entity.id
_entity.type
_entity.pdbx_description
1 polymer ?
#
loop_
_entity_poly.entity_id
_entity_poly.type
_entity_poly.pdbx_seq_one_letter_code
_entity_poly.pdbx_strand_id
1 'polypeptide(L)'
;MENINNDVPQHQPYRNEKVFNSGKTALELNFSETNGSVNLILAGPLVSKPGSFDWTGQKAFSTKLSDDEVITLCMAFLRLTHEAVLKHKKTKHHNKQVYKNVKVTFDGKSTAMMEGGVVAINKDERDINFIHKIIIDPAACLRLGLFLLSVILARNPGVPSDAVLTCMRLNANAQLQK
;
A
#
# COMPACT_ATOMS: atom_id res chain seq x y z
N MET A 1 45.73 -7.75 11.64
CA MET A 1 44.50 -6.94 11.76
C MET A 1 43.51 -7.50 10.77
N GLU A 2 42.54 -8.27 11.24
CA GLU A 2 41.47 -8.80 10.39
C GLU A 2 40.50 -7.66 10.04
N ASN A 3 40.13 -7.56 8.77
CA ASN A 3 39.21 -6.56 8.25
C ASN A 3 37.77 -6.94 8.63
N ILE A 4 37.18 -6.26 9.63
CA ILE A 4 35.84 -6.52 10.17
C ILE A 4 34.72 -5.84 9.35
N ASN A 5 34.96 -5.45 8.09
CA ASN A 5 34.02 -4.58 7.34
C ASN A 5 33.20 -5.25 6.23
N ASN A 6 33.09 -6.57 6.18
CA ASN A 6 32.42 -7.24 5.05
C ASN A 6 31.03 -7.85 5.31
N ASP A 7 30.45 -7.74 6.51
CA ASP A 7 29.11 -8.29 6.80
C ASP A 7 28.04 -7.21 7.00
N VAL A 8 28.02 -6.19 6.13
CA VAL A 8 26.76 -5.46 5.91
C VAL A 8 25.98 -6.27 4.88
N PRO A 9 24.83 -6.89 5.23
CA PRO A 9 24.00 -7.53 4.23
C PRO A 9 23.68 -6.48 3.17
N GLN A 10 24.16 -6.68 1.94
CA GLN A 10 23.71 -5.88 0.81
C GLN A 10 22.19 -6.01 0.80
N HIS A 11 21.49 -4.88 1.00
CA HIS A 11 20.03 -4.85 0.99
C HIS A 11 19.55 -5.56 -0.27
N GLN A 12 18.97 -6.77 -0.12
CA GLN A 12 18.29 -7.40 -1.23
C GLN A 12 17.22 -6.42 -1.72
N PRO A 13 17.10 -6.20 -3.05
CA PRO A 13 16.10 -5.31 -3.59
C PRO A 13 14.73 -5.76 -3.10
N TYR A 14 13.91 -4.82 -2.60
CA TYR A 14 12.57 -5.13 -2.13
C TYR A 14 11.80 -5.81 -3.25
N ARG A 15 11.40 -7.06 -3.03
CA ARG A 15 10.51 -7.74 -3.97
C ARG A 15 9.15 -7.08 -3.90
N ASN A 16 8.63 -6.62 -5.04
CA ASN A 16 7.26 -6.13 -5.14
C ASN A 16 6.29 -7.19 -4.65
N GLU A 17 5.33 -6.80 -3.81
CA GLU A 17 4.28 -7.70 -3.33
C GLU A 17 3.01 -7.49 -4.16
N LYS A 18 2.45 -8.60 -4.65
CA LYS A 18 1.28 -8.58 -5.54
C LYS A 18 0.18 -9.47 -5.02
N VAL A 19 -1.06 -9.02 -5.14
CA VAL A 19 -2.27 -9.78 -4.82
C VAL A 19 -3.19 -9.76 -6.03
N PHE A 20 -3.69 -10.93 -6.42
CA PHE A 20 -4.56 -11.10 -7.58
C PHE A 20 -5.87 -11.73 -7.14
N ASN A 21 -6.99 -11.09 -7.48
CA ASN A 21 -8.32 -11.61 -7.17
C ASN A 21 -9.03 -12.03 -8.46
N SER A 22 -8.83 -13.29 -8.85
CA SER A 22 -9.57 -14.04 -9.89
C SER A 22 -10.03 -13.20 -11.10
N GLY A 23 -9.12 -12.40 -11.67
CA GLY A 23 -9.38 -11.60 -12.87
C GLY A 23 -10.23 -10.33 -12.68
N LYS A 24 -10.58 -9.94 -11.45
CA LYS A 24 -11.37 -8.73 -11.17
C LYS A 24 -10.52 -7.52 -10.83
N THR A 25 -9.55 -7.70 -9.93
CA THR A 25 -8.66 -6.62 -9.50
C THR A 25 -7.33 -7.21 -9.08
N ALA A 26 -6.26 -6.50 -9.34
CA ALA A 26 -4.93 -6.78 -8.83
C ALA A 26 -4.42 -5.59 -8.01
N LEU A 27 -3.64 -5.90 -6.99
CA LEU A 27 -2.93 -4.96 -6.13
C LEU A 27 -1.43 -5.21 -6.29
N GLU A 28 -0.66 -4.14 -6.35
CA GLU A 28 0.79 -4.17 -6.24
C GLU A 28 1.27 -3.10 -5.25
N LEU A 29 2.11 -3.51 -4.31
CA LEU A 29 3.01 -2.63 -3.57
C LEU A 29 4.40 -2.80 -4.16
N ASN A 30 5.02 -1.71 -4.61
CA ASN A 30 6.40 -1.72 -5.08
C ASN A 30 7.23 -0.64 -4.38
N PHE A 31 8.53 -0.90 -4.30
CA PHE A 31 9.51 0.08 -3.86
C PHE A 31 10.29 0.55 -5.08
N SER A 32 10.32 1.87 -5.28
CA SER A 32 11.08 2.51 -6.35
C SER A 32 12.43 2.93 -5.81
N GLU A 33 13.49 2.23 -6.21
CA GLU A 33 14.87 2.54 -5.80
C GLU A 33 15.30 3.93 -6.25
N THR A 34 14.83 4.40 -7.41
CA THR A 34 15.18 5.70 -7.99
C THR A 34 14.84 6.88 -7.08
N ASN A 35 13.80 6.76 -6.25
CA ASN A 35 13.32 7.85 -5.40
C ASN A 35 12.92 7.38 -3.99
N GLY A 36 13.37 6.18 -3.60
CA GLY A 36 13.08 5.53 -2.32
C GLY A 36 11.59 5.42 -1.96
N SER A 37 10.68 5.45 -2.94
CA SER A 37 9.24 5.60 -2.69
C SER A 37 8.50 4.28 -2.72
N VAL A 38 7.53 4.10 -1.83
CA VAL A 38 6.56 3.00 -1.94
C VAL A 38 5.40 3.46 -2.81
N ASN A 39 5.04 2.69 -3.83
CA ASN A 39 3.86 2.94 -4.65
C ASN A 39 2.81 1.87 -4.41
N LEU A 40 1.56 2.31 -4.33
CA LEU A 40 0.38 1.47 -4.28
C LEU A 40 -0.34 1.55 -5.60
N ILE A 41 -0.55 0.40 -6.24
CA ILE A 41 -1.19 0.29 -7.55
C ILE A 41 -2.37 -0.67 -7.48
N LEU A 42 -3.52 -0.26 -8.02
CA LEU A 42 -4.66 -1.15 -8.25
C LEU A 42 -5.02 -1.13 -9.74
N ALA A 43 -5.24 -2.31 -10.31
CA ALA A 43 -5.55 -2.48 -11.71
C ALA A 43 -6.77 -3.39 -11.90
N GLY A 44 -7.62 -3.04 -12.87
CA GLY A 44 -8.69 -3.91 -13.36
C GLY A 44 -8.20 -4.89 -14.44
N PRO A 45 -9.06 -5.78 -14.95
CA PRO A 45 -8.69 -6.70 -16.02
C PRO A 45 -8.32 -5.98 -17.31
N LEU A 46 -7.34 -6.53 -18.02
CA LEU A 46 -6.97 -6.08 -19.36
C LEU A 46 -7.87 -6.77 -20.40
N VAL A 47 -8.72 -5.99 -21.08
CA VAL A 47 -9.71 -6.49 -22.04
C VAL A 47 -9.08 -7.28 -23.17
N SER A 48 -7.92 -6.84 -23.67
CA SER A 48 -7.24 -7.47 -24.82
C SER A 48 -6.55 -8.79 -24.47
N LYS A 49 -6.37 -9.11 -23.19
CA LYS A 49 -5.65 -10.31 -22.75
C LYS A 49 -6.29 -10.89 -21.48
N PRO A 50 -7.19 -11.87 -21.62
CA PRO A 50 -7.81 -12.55 -20.48
C PRO A 50 -6.76 -13.04 -19.46
N GLY A 51 -7.06 -12.87 -18.18
CA GLY A 51 -6.14 -13.21 -17.08
C GLY A 51 -5.02 -12.20 -16.82
N SER A 52 -4.90 -11.14 -17.63
CA SER A 52 -3.97 -10.02 -17.39
C SER A 52 -4.69 -8.79 -16.84
N PHE A 53 -3.93 -7.83 -16.31
CA PHE A 53 -4.43 -6.62 -15.68
C PHE A 53 -3.89 -5.37 -16.38
N ASP A 54 -4.72 -4.33 -16.46
CA ASP A 54 -4.39 -3.05 -17.08
C ASP A 54 -3.70 -2.12 -16.05
N TRP A 55 -2.38 -2.24 -15.96
CA TRP A 55 -1.55 -1.53 -14.98
C TRP A 55 -1.29 -0.06 -15.32
N THR A 56 -1.53 0.35 -16.57
CA THR A 56 -1.13 1.67 -17.07
C THR A 56 -2.28 2.45 -17.72
N GLY A 57 -3.44 1.82 -17.92
CA GLY A 57 -4.56 2.45 -18.60
C GLY A 57 -5.29 3.50 -17.77
N GLN A 58 -6.39 4.00 -18.34
CA GLN A 58 -7.14 5.13 -17.79
C GLN A 58 -7.74 4.83 -16.40
N LYS A 59 -8.05 3.56 -16.12
CA LYS A 59 -8.57 3.12 -14.82
C LYS A 59 -7.52 2.47 -13.93
N ALA A 60 -6.22 2.58 -14.22
CA ALA A 60 -5.20 2.14 -13.27
C ALA A 60 -5.09 3.15 -12.12
N PHE A 61 -5.29 2.72 -10.88
CA PHE A 61 -4.99 3.56 -9.71
C PHE A 61 -3.50 3.41 -9.39
N SER A 62 -2.80 4.52 -9.19
CA SER A 62 -1.42 4.52 -8.70
C SER A 62 -1.16 5.71 -7.81
N THR A 63 -0.60 5.51 -6.62
CA THR A 63 -0.21 6.60 -5.73
C THR A 63 1.11 6.28 -5.03
N LYS A 64 1.99 7.28 -4.94
CA LYS A 64 3.14 7.24 -4.04
C LYS A 64 2.63 7.39 -2.61
N LEU A 65 3.13 6.58 -1.69
CA LEU A 65 2.82 6.66 -0.26
C LEU A 65 3.84 7.53 0.47
N SER A 66 3.37 8.35 1.41
CA SER A 66 4.22 8.96 2.44
C SER A 66 4.59 7.95 3.51
N ASP A 67 5.53 8.31 4.39
CA ASP A 67 5.97 7.44 5.47
C ASP A 67 4.83 7.13 6.46
N ASP A 68 4.00 8.13 6.77
CA ASP A 68 2.81 7.95 7.60
C ASP A 68 1.78 7.03 6.94
N GLU A 69 1.57 7.15 5.62
CA GLU A 69 0.67 6.29 4.87
C GLU A 69 1.19 4.84 4.82
N VAL A 70 2.51 4.65 4.69
CA VAL A 70 3.18 3.36 4.78
C VAL A 70 2.97 2.73 6.15
N ILE A 71 3.19 3.48 7.25
CA ILE A 71 2.97 3.01 8.62
C ILE A 71 1.49 2.67 8.84
N THR A 72 0.57 3.52 8.40
CA THR A 72 -0.87 3.33 8.56
C THR A 72 -1.35 2.05 7.86
N LEU A 73 -0.93 1.83 6.61
CA LEU A 73 -1.25 0.60 5.89
C LEU A 73 -0.56 -0.62 6.49
N CYS A 74 0.69 -0.50 6.96
CA CYS A 74 1.40 -1.56 7.65
C CYS A 74 0.64 -2.02 8.89
N MET A 75 0.21 -1.07 9.73
CA MET A 75 -0.58 -1.34 10.92
C MET A 75 -1.90 -2.06 10.60
N ALA A 76 -2.62 -1.64 9.56
CA ALA A 76 -3.85 -2.31 9.15
C ALA A 76 -3.58 -3.73 8.63
N PHE A 77 -2.62 -3.93 7.72
CA PHE A 77 -2.33 -5.26 7.17
C PHE A 77 -1.81 -6.24 8.23
N LEU A 78 -1.07 -5.77 9.22
CA LEU A 78 -0.64 -6.54 10.39
C LEU A 78 -1.72 -6.64 11.48
N ARG A 79 -2.91 -6.11 11.23
CA ARG A 79 -4.07 -6.12 12.15
C ARG A 79 -3.82 -5.48 13.51
N LEU A 80 -2.97 -4.48 13.55
CA LEU A 80 -2.80 -3.61 14.72
C LEU A 80 -3.96 -2.60 14.82
N THR A 81 -4.57 -2.24 13.69
CA THR A 81 -5.79 -1.43 13.62
C THR A 81 -6.90 -2.14 12.83
N HIS A 82 -8.16 -1.78 13.10
CA HIS A 82 -9.33 -2.34 12.42
C HIS A 82 -9.55 -1.79 11.01
N GLU A 83 -9.06 -0.58 10.75
CA GLU A 83 -9.08 0.04 9.43
C GLU A 83 -7.86 0.91 9.18
N ALA A 84 -7.63 1.22 7.91
CA ALA A 84 -6.76 2.30 7.45
C ALA A 84 -7.51 3.15 6.43
N VAL A 85 -7.45 4.47 6.58
CA VAL A 85 -8.13 5.42 5.72
C VAL A 85 -7.14 6.48 5.26
N LEU A 86 -6.79 6.45 3.97
CA LEU A 86 -5.99 7.49 3.32
C LEU A 86 -6.92 8.29 2.41
N LYS A 87 -7.27 9.52 2.79
CA LYS A 87 -8.26 10.33 2.07
C LYS A 87 -7.70 11.69 1.68
N HIS A 88 -8.33 12.28 0.66
CA HIS A 88 -8.12 13.65 0.21
C HIS A 88 -6.69 13.95 -0.24
N LYS A 89 -5.95 12.93 -0.69
CA LYS A 89 -4.63 13.14 -1.30
C LYS A 89 -4.79 13.81 -2.66
N LYS A 90 -4.59 15.13 -2.69
CA LYS A 90 -4.64 15.94 -3.92
C LYS A 90 -3.44 15.61 -4.80
N THR A 91 -3.70 15.17 -6.02
CA THR A 91 -2.68 14.79 -6.99
C THR A 91 -3.21 14.91 -8.42
N LYS A 92 -2.49 14.36 -9.40
CA LYS A 92 -2.93 14.26 -10.79
C LYS A 92 -3.22 12.81 -11.17
N HIS A 93 -4.20 12.65 -12.06
CA HIS A 93 -4.47 11.40 -12.77
C HIS A 93 -4.70 11.74 -14.25
N HIS A 94 -3.79 11.28 -15.13
CA HIS A 94 -3.81 11.62 -16.56
C HIS A 94 -4.04 13.11 -16.83
N ASN A 95 -3.22 13.96 -16.19
CA ASN A 95 -3.25 15.44 -16.25
C ASN A 95 -4.44 16.15 -15.60
N LYS A 96 -5.45 15.43 -15.12
CA LYS A 96 -6.58 16.01 -14.36
C LYS A 96 -6.30 16.07 -12.86
N GLN A 97 -6.80 17.10 -12.17
CA GLN A 97 -6.62 17.24 -10.71
C GLN A 97 -7.64 16.37 -9.97
N VAL A 98 -7.15 15.53 -9.06
CA VAL A 98 -7.96 14.52 -8.38
C VAL A 98 -7.61 14.38 -6.91
N TYR A 99 -8.53 13.80 -6.15
CA TYR A 99 -8.24 13.12 -4.90
C TYR A 99 -8.03 11.62 -5.16
N LYS A 100 -6.91 11.08 -4.68
CA LYS A 100 -6.69 9.63 -4.59
C LYS A 100 -6.98 9.17 -3.17
N ASN A 101 -7.89 8.22 -3.04
CA ASN A 101 -8.33 7.70 -1.73
C ASN A 101 -8.05 6.20 -1.67
N VAL A 102 -7.66 5.73 -0.48
CA VAL A 102 -7.48 4.31 -0.15
C VAL A 102 -8.19 4.02 1.17
N LYS A 103 -8.88 2.89 1.25
CA LYS A 103 -9.46 2.37 2.48
C LYS A 103 -9.14 0.89 2.60
N VAL A 104 -8.72 0.44 3.78
CA VAL A 104 -8.60 -0.98 4.14
C VAL A 104 -9.48 -1.23 5.35
N THR A 105 -10.37 -2.22 5.30
CA THR A 105 -11.21 -2.62 6.44
C THR A 105 -11.19 -4.12 6.67
N PHE A 106 -11.43 -4.50 7.92
CA PHE A 106 -11.71 -5.88 8.32
C PHE A 106 -13.15 -5.94 8.86
N ASP A 107 -14.11 -6.22 7.98
CA ASP A 107 -15.55 -6.20 8.28
C ASP A 107 -15.99 -7.43 9.11
N GLY A 108 -15.35 -7.66 10.26
CA GLY A 108 -15.55 -8.86 11.11
C GLY A 108 -15.04 -10.17 10.50
N LYS A 109 -14.37 -10.10 9.34
CA LYS A 109 -13.84 -11.25 8.60
C LYS A 109 -12.32 -11.37 8.75
N SER A 110 -11.80 -12.54 8.40
CA SER A 110 -10.35 -12.76 8.30
C SER A 110 -9.74 -12.11 7.04
N THR A 111 -10.53 -11.91 5.99
CA THR A 111 -10.10 -11.21 4.79
C THR A 111 -10.18 -9.69 4.99
N ALA A 112 -9.22 -8.95 4.45
CA ALA A 112 -9.36 -7.50 4.32
C ALA A 112 -10.15 -7.14 3.05
N MET A 113 -10.95 -6.09 3.12
CA MET A 113 -11.45 -5.38 1.94
C MET A 113 -10.61 -4.13 1.74
N MET A 114 -10.04 -3.97 0.56
CA MET A 114 -9.33 -2.76 0.19
C MET A 114 -10.03 -2.06 -0.98
N GLU A 115 -10.27 -0.78 -0.81
CA GLU A 115 -10.82 0.11 -1.83
C GLU A 115 -9.76 1.15 -2.19
N GLY A 116 -9.57 1.42 -3.48
CA GLY A 116 -8.72 2.52 -3.92
C GLY A 116 -9.28 3.16 -5.17
N GLY A 117 -9.34 4.49 -5.18
CA GLY A 117 -10.10 5.19 -6.21
C GLY A 117 -9.65 6.61 -6.44
N VAL A 118 -10.09 7.13 -7.59
CA VAL A 118 -9.85 8.48 -8.07
C VAL A 118 -11.17 9.23 -8.06
N VAL A 119 -11.15 10.44 -7.50
CA VAL A 119 -12.29 11.37 -7.49
C VAL A 119 -11.82 12.71 -8.03
N ALA A 120 -12.41 13.19 -9.12
CA ALA A 120 -12.12 14.48 -9.71
C ALA A 120 -12.38 15.63 -8.73
N ILE A 121 -11.49 16.62 -8.74
CA ILE A 121 -11.70 17.87 -7.99
C ILE A 121 -12.64 18.79 -8.77
N ASN A 122 -12.49 18.85 -10.09
CA ASN A 122 -13.41 19.58 -10.94
C ASN A 122 -14.70 18.77 -11.14
N LYS A 123 -15.85 19.40 -10.91
CA LYS A 123 -17.17 18.75 -11.06
C LYS A 123 -17.48 18.39 -12.50
N ASP A 124 -16.87 19.05 -13.47
CA ASP A 124 -17.07 18.79 -14.90
C ASP A 124 -16.28 17.57 -15.40
N GLU A 125 -15.34 17.07 -14.59
CA GLU A 125 -14.45 15.95 -14.91
C GLU A 125 -14.86 14.64 -14.20
N ARG A 126 -16.14 14.45 -13.88
CA ARG A 126 -16.60 13.24 -13.16
C ARG A 126 -16.43 11.95 -13.94
N ASP A 127 -16.19 12.03 -15.26
CA ASP A 127 -15.94 10.90 -16.16
C ASP A 127 -14.72 10.06 -15.73
N ILE A 128 -13.76 10.66 -15.03
CA ILE A 128 -12.57 9.97 -14.54
C ILE A 128 -12.72 9.36 -13.15
N ASN A 129 -13.90 9.45 -12.52
CA ASN A 129 -14.12 8.85 -11.21
C ASN A 129 -14.20 7.33 -11.33
N PHE A 130 -13.44 6.62 -10.49
CA PHE A 130 -13.55 5.17 -10.37
C PHE A 130 -13.04 4.69 -9.01
N ILE A 131 -13.48 3.50 -8.61
CA ILE A 131 -13.04 2.81 -7.40
C ILE A 131 -12.79 1.35 -7.76
N HIS A 132 -11.61 0.84 -7.42
CA HIS A 132 -11.29 -0.57 -7.38
C HIS A 132 -11.57 -1.14 -6.00
N LYS A 133 -12.01 -2.39 -5.96
CA LYS A 133 -12.21 -3.15 -4.72
C LYS A 133 -11.52 -4.48 -4.82
N ILE A 134 -10.72 -4.83 -3.82
CA ILE A 134 -10.02 -6.11 -3.76
C ILE A 134 -10.19 -6.74 -2.38
N ILE A 135 -10.60 -8.01 -2.36
CA ILE A 135 -10.59 -8.85 -1.15
C ILE A 135 -9.19 -9.48 -1.06
N ILE A 136 -8.58 -9.39 0.12
CA ILE A 136 -7.21 -9.84 0.40
C ILE A 136 -7.27 -10.90 1.49
N ASP A 137 -6.73 -12.08 1.18
CA ASP A 137 -6.68 -13.20 2.13
C ASP A 137 -5.67 -12.96 3.27
N PRO A 138 -5.86 -13.60 4.44
CA PRO A 138 -4.99 -13.39 5.60
C PRO A 138 -3.49 -13.54 5.31
N ALA A 139 -3.11 -14.54 4.52
CA ALA A 139 -1.72 -14.77 4.15
C ALA A 139 -1.16 -13.63 3.27
N ALA A 140 -1.97 -13.06 2.39
CA ALA A 140 -1.58 -11.91 1.58
C ALA A 140 -1.51 -10.63 2.41
N CYS A 141 -2.41 -10.42 3.38
CA CYS A 141 -2.30 -9.33 4.34
C CYS A 141 -0.97 -9.40 5.10
N LEU A 142 -0.58 -10.57 5.59
CA LEU A 142 0.70 -10.74 6.28
C LEU A 142 1.88 -10.36 5.37
N ARG A 143 1.91 -10.83 4.12
CA ARG A 143 3.01 -10.49 3.20
C ARG A 143 3.07 -9.00 2.86
N LEU A 144 1.92 -8.36 2.63
CA LEU A 144 1.85 -6.90 2.41
C LEU A 144 2.33 -6.12 3.64
N GLY A 145 1.93 -6.54 4.84
CA GLY A 145 2.37 -5.95 6.10
C GLY A 145 3.87 -6.12 6.34
N LEU A 146 4.42 -7.30 6.10
CA LEU A 146 5.86 -7.57 6.21
C LEU A 146 6.68 -6.78 5.18
N PHE A 147 6.17 -6.64 3.94
CA PHE A 147 6.78 -5.77 2.94
C PHE A 147 6.88 -4.34 3.46
N LEU A 148 5.77 -3.74 3.94
CA LEU A 148 5.79 -2.37 4.45
C LEU A 148 6.66 -2.23 5.69
N LEU A 149 6.63 -3.21 6.61
CA LEU A 149 7.50 -3.23 7.79
C LEU A 149 8.98 -3.25 7.39
N SER A 150 9.36 -4.02 6.38
CA SER A 150 10.74 -4.07 5.89
C SER A 150 11.22 -2.70 5.38
N VAL A 151 10.35 -1.96 4.68
CA VAL A 151 10.65 -0.60 4.21
C VAL A 151 10.82 0.36 5.41
N ILE A 152 9.96 0.24 6.43
CA ILE A 152 10.04 1.07 7.64
C ILE A 152 11.36 0.81 8.37
N LEU A 153 11.76 -0.45 8.53
CA LEU A 153 13.00 -0.82 9.23
C LEU A 153 14.24 -0.30 8.50
N ALA A 154 14.30 -0.44 7.18
CA ALA A 154 15.45 0.06 6.43
C ALA A 154 15.58 1.59 6.44
N ARG A 155 14.46 2.31 6.56
CA ARG A 155 14.46 3.78 6.71
C ARG A 155 14.85 4.22 8.11
N ASN A 156 14.85 3.31 9.09
CA ASN A 156 15.16 3.59 10.49
C ASN A 156 16.30 2.66 10.98
N PRO A 157 17.50 2.74 10.37
CA PRO A 157 18.60 1.88 10.74
C PRO A 157 18.97 2.06 12.22
N GLY A 158 19.19 0.95 12.92
CA GLY A 158 19.53 0.94 14.35
C GLY A 158 18.33 0.93 15.30
N VAL A 159 17.10 1.09 14.81
CA VAL A 159 15.89 0.85 15.62
C VAL A 159 15.51 -0.62 15.51
N PRO A 160 15.53 -1.40 16.61
CA PRO A 160 15.20 -2.81 16.54
C PRO A 160 13.71 -3.03 16.26
N SER A 161 13.40 -4.12 15.57
CA SER A 161 12.06 -4.34 14.99
C SER A 161 10.94 -4.47 16.02
N ASP A 162 11.25 -4.97 17.21
CA ASP A 162 10.38 -5.05 18.36
C ASP A 162 10.01 -3.66 18.90
N ALA A 163 10.95 -2.71 18.90
CA ALA A 163 10.69 -1.31 19.26
C ALA A 163 9.73 -0.67 18.25
N VAL A 164 9.95 -0.86 16.94
CA VAL A 164 9.04 -0.36 15.89
C VAL A 164 7.63 -0.92 16.07
N LEU A 165 7.51 -2.25 16.24
CA LEU A 165 6.22 -2.91 16.45
C LEU A 165 5.54 -2.44 17.75
N THR A 166 6.31 -2.20 18.81
CA THR A 166 5.79 -1.68 20.08
C THR A 166 5.25 -0.27 19.90
N CYS A 167 5.98 0.62 19.23
CA CYS A 167 5.51 1.97 18.92
C CYS A 167 4.22 1.94 18.07
N MET A 168 4.14 1.08 17.06
CA MET A 168 2.92 0.90 16.26
C MET A 168 1.73 0.45 17.09
N ARG A 169 1.93 -0.50 18.02
CA ARG A 169 0.86 -0.96 18.94
C ARG A 169 0.42 0.14 19.90
N LEU A 170 1.35 0.91 20.46
CA LEU A 170 1.03 2.05 21.32
C LEU A 170 0.22 3.12 20.55
N ASN A 171 0.62 3.43 19.32
CA ASN A 171 -0.10 4.33 18.44
C ASN A 171 -1.53 3.82 18.14
N ALA A 172 -1.66 2.53 17.80
CA ALA A 172 -2.97 1.91 17.56
C ALA A 172 -3.89 2.03 18.79
N ASN A 173 -3.37 1.72 19.98
CA ASN A 173 -4.14 1.82 21.22
C ASN A 173 -4.59 3.26 21.52
N ALA A 174 -3.72 4.24 21.29
CA ALA A 174 -4.06 5.65 21.46
C ALA A 174 -5.17 6.11 20.49
N GLN A 175 -5.26 5.51 19.30
CA GLN A 175 -6.33 5.80 18.34
C GLN A 175 -7.68 5.20 18.74
N LEU A 176 -7.69 4.06 19.45
CA LEU A 176 -8.93 3.43 19.95
C LEU A 176 -9.54 4.15 21.16
N GLN A 177 -8.78 5.02 21.82
CA GLN A 177 -9.22 5.79 22.99
C GLN A 177 -9.82 7.16 22.64
N LYS A 178 -9.85 7.53 21.35
CA LYS A 178 -10.46 8.77 20.84
C LYS A 178 -11.85 8.49 20.29
#